data_AF-X8AHH5-F1
#
_entry.id   AF-X8AHH5-F1
#
_cell.length_a   1.000
_cell.length_b   1.000
_cell.length_c   1.000
_cell.angle_alpha   90.00
_cell.angle_beta   90.00
_cell.angle_gamma   90.00
#
_symmetry.space_group_name_H-M   'P 1'
#
loop_
_entity.id
_entity.type
_entity.pdbx_description
1 polymer ?
#
loop_
_entity_poly.entity_id
_entity_poly.type
_entity_poly.pdbx_seq_one_letter_code
_entity_poly.pdbx_strand_id
1 'polypeptide(L)' 'MGETVAINPALAISGIEILNQWWYDPPSRALMQDCANTAIGVWSENSLDRSVVVAVYGQPA' A
#
# COMPACT_ATOMS: atom_id res chain seq x y z
N MET A 1 2.72 -11.88 -7.96
CA MET A 1 2.03 -11.46 -6.73
C MET A 1 3.03 -10.71 -5.86
N GLY A 2 2.61 -9.57 -5.32
CA GLY A 2 3.45 -8.71 -4.49
C GLY A 2 2.60 -7.82 -3.60
N GLU A 3 3.25 -7.08 -2.71
CA GLU A 3 2.57 -6.24 -1.73
C GLU A 3 3.30 -4.93 -1.51
N THR A 4 2.55 -3.89 -1.15
CA THR A 4 3.07 -2.60 -0.70
C THR A 4 2.56 -2.31 0.70
N VAL A 5 3.41 -1.70 1.52
CA VAL A 5 3.12 -1.42 2.93
C VAL A 5 3.33 0.07 3.18
N ALA A 6 2.37 0.73 3.82
CA ALA A 6 2.48 2.10 4.31
C ALA A 6 2.29 2.11 5.82
N ILE A 7 3.14 2.85 6.53
CA ILE A 7 3.11 2.97 8.00
C ILE A 7 3.15 4.44 8.36
N ASN A 8 2.26 4.88 9.26
CA ASN A 8 2.24 6.25 9.78
C ASN A 8 2.13 6.23 11.31
N PRO A 9 2.97 6.97 12.06
CA PRO A 9 2.88 7.08 13.53
C PRO A 9 1.72 8.00 13.96
N ALA A 10 0.51 7.67 13.54
CA ALA A 10 -0.73 8.36 13.86
C ALA A 10 -1.86 7.33 13.95
N LEU A 11 -2.96 7.68 14.64
CA LEU A 11 -4.16 6.83 14.75
C LEU A 11 -4.83 6.56 13.40
N ALA A 12 -4.64 7.46 12.43
CA ALA A 12 -5.20 7.34 11.11
C ALA A 12 -4.17 7.75 10.06
N ILE A 13 -4.25 7.11 8.89
CA ILE A 13 -3.45 7.40 7.70
C ILE A 13 -4.39 7.69 6.53
N SER A 14 -4.12 8.76 5.79
CA SER A 14 -4.90 9.14 4.61
C SER A 14 -4.41 8.43 3.34
N GLY A 15 -5.29 8.31 2.36
CA GLY A 15 -4.95 7.75 1.03
C GLY A 15 -3.79 8.48 0.35
N ILE A 16 -3.68 9.80 0.54
CA ILE A 16 -2.60 10.60 -0.05
C ILE A 16 -1.27 10.28 0.61
N GLU A 17 -1.23 10.11 1.93
CA GLU A 17 0.00 9.72 2.64
C GLU A 17 0.48 8.33 2.22
N ILE A 18 -0.44 7.38 2.06
CA ILE A 18 -0.16 6.02 1.57
C ILE A 18 0.49 6.10 0.18
N LEU A 19 -0.18 6.77 -0.77
CA LEU A 19 0.30 6.89 -2.14
C LEU A 19 1.64 7.63 -2.20
N ASN A 20 1.84 8.64 -1.35
CA ASN A 20 3.09 9.39 -1.30
C ASN A 20 4.26 8.50 -0.85
N GLN A 21 4.06 7.66 0.17
CA GLN A 21 5.08 6.70 0.61
C GLN A 21 5.43 5.71 -0.50
N TRP A 22 4.42 5.10 -1.13
CA TRP A 22 4.65 4.14 -2.22
C TRP A 22 5.25 4.79 -3.47
N TRP A 23 4.94 6.05 -3.74
CA TRP A 23 5.48 6.78 -4.89
C TRP A 23 6.98 7.03 -4.78
N TYR A 24 7.48 7.27 -3.56
CA TYR A 24 8.89 7.52 -3.30
C TYR A 24 9.70 6.26 -2.95
N ASP A 25 9.04 5.11 -2.77
CA ASP A 25 9.69 3.81 -2.65
C ASP A 25 9.73 3.09 -4.02
N PRO A 26 10.91 2.89 -4.65
CA PRO A 26 10.98 2.35 -6.01
C PRO A 26 10.33 0.96 -6.20
N PRO A 27 10.50 -0.02 -5.28
CA PRO A 27 9.80 -1.31 -5.37
C PRO A 27 8.27 -1.15 -5.28
N SER A 28 7.77 -0.38 -4.32
CA SER A 28 6.33 -0.17 -4.15
C SER A 28 5.74 0.57 -5.35
N ARG A 29 6.45 1.58 -5.87
CA ARG A 29 6.03 2.29 -7.08
C ARG A 29 5.96 1.36 -8.28
N ALA A 30 6.94 0.47 -8.46
CA ALA A 30 6.95 -0.47 -9.57
C ALA A 30 5.76 -1.44 -9.49
N LEU A 31 5.46 -1.99 -8.31
CA LEU A 31 4.30 -2.86 -8.08
C LEU A 31 2.97 -2.13 -8.34
N MET A 32 2.86 -0.90 -7.85
CA MET A 32 1.68 -0.06 -8.01
C MET A 32 1.44 0.38 -9.46
N GLN A 33 2.50 0.55 -10.26
CA GLN A 33 2.44 0.98 -11.66
C GLN A 33 2.37 -0.17 -12.67
N ASP A 34 2.51 -1.41 -12.22
CA ASP A 34 2.47 -2.58 -13.10
C ASP A 34 1.03 -2.86 -13.55
N CYS A 35 0.77 -2.61 -14.84
CA CYS A 35 -0.52 -2.81 -15.47
C CYS A 35 -1.00 -4.27 -15.51
N ALA A 36 -0.11 -5.25 -15.28
CA ALA A 36 -0.51 -6.65 -15.17
C ALA A 36 -1.27 -6.95 -13.85
N ASN A 37 -1.06 -6.13 -12.82
CA ASN A 37 -1.73 -6.29 -11.53
C ASN A 37 -3.14 -5.68 -11.58
N THR A 38 -4.14 -6.48 -11.96
CA THR A 38 -5.53 -6.02 -12.06
C THR A 38 -6.42 -6.42 -10.88
N ALA A 39 -5.94 -7.28 -9.98
CA ALA A 39 -6.62 -7.64 -8.74
C ALA A 39 -5.89 -7.02 -7.55
N ILE A 40 -6.58 -6.15 -6.79
CA ILE A 40 -5.98 -5.45 -5.65
C ILE A 40 -6.85 -5.63 -4.41
N GLY A 41 -6.27 -6.16 -3.34
CA GLY A 41 -6.89 -6.24 -2.02
C GLY A 41 -6.16 -5.31 -1.04
N VAL A 42 -6.91 -4.60 -0.20
CA VAL A 42 -6.33 -3.65 0.77
C VAL A 42 -6.86 -3.96 2.15
N TRP A 43 -5.98 -4.03 3.14
CA TRP A 43 -6.35 -4.12 4.54
C TRP A 43 -5.55 -3.13 5.38
N SER A 44 -6.12 -2.75 6.52
CA SER A 44 -5.52 -1.78 7.43
C SER A 44 -5.68 -2.21 8.88
N GLU A 45 -4.66 -1.95 9.68
CA GLU A 45 -4.69 -2.11 11.14
C GLU A 45 -4.28 -0.79 11.79
N ASN A 46 -5.01 -0.35 12.81
CA ASN A 46 -4.81 0.96 13.43
C ASN A 46 -4.76 0.85 14.95
N SER A 47 -3.68 1.38 15.52
CA SER A 47 -3.45 1.63 16.95
C SER A 47 -3.37 3.14 17.19
N LEU A 48 -3.54 3.58 18.43
CA LEU A 48 -3.41 5.00 18.82
C LEU A 48 -2.09 5.64 18.38
N ASP A 49 -1.01 4.85 18.32
CA ASP A 49 0.33 5.27 17.97
C ASP A 49 0.76 4.90 16.55
N ARG A 50 -0.04 4.11 15.81
CA ARG A 50 0.38 3.58 14.50
C ARG A 50 -0.77 3.10 13.62
N SER A 51 -0.79 3.57 12.38
CA SER A 51 -1.57 2.99 11.28
C SER A 51 -0.68 2.20 10.34
N VAL A 52 -1.14 1.02 9.93
CA VAL A 52 -0.49 0.18 8.92
C VAL A 52 -1.50 -0.13 7.84
N VAL A 53 -1.12 0.07 6.58
CA VAL A 53 -1.92 -0.32 5.41
C VAL A 53 -1.10 -1.20 4.52
N VAL A 54 -1.71 -2.29 4.07
CA VAL A 54 -1.10 -3.23 3.12
C VAL A 54 -2.01 -3.36 1.92
N ALA A 55 -1.45 -3.17 0.72
CA ALA A 55 -2.10 -3.51 -0.53
C ALA A 55 -1.41 -4.72 -1.15
N VAL A 56 -2.20 -5.73 -1.52
CA VAL A 56 -1.74 -6.96 -2.17
C VAL A 56 -2.20 -6.94 -3.62
N TYR A 57 -1.27 -7.25 -4.52
CA TYR A 57 -1.44 -7.20 -5.97
C TYR A 57 -1.41 -8.61 -6.57
N GLY A 58 -2.46 -8.93 -7.33
CA GLY A 58 -2.66 -10.17 -8.05
C GLY A 58 -2.82 -9.93 -9.55
N GLN A 59 -2.34 -10.90 -10.33
CA GLN A 59 -2.51 -10.95 -11.78
C GLN A 59 -3.54 -12.04 -12.10
N PRO A 60 -4.54 -11.78 -12.95
CA PRO A 60 -5.43 -12.82 -13.43
C PRO A 60 -4.63 -13.83 -14.27
N ALA A 61 -5.01 -15.11 -14.16
CA ALA A 61 -4.40 -16.22 -14.90
C ALA A 61 -4.90 -16.29 -16.35
#